data_AF-A0A933B8S5-F1
#
_entry.id   AF-A0A933B8S5-F1
#
_cell.length_a   1.000
_cell.length_b   1.000
_cell.length_c   1.000
_cell.angle_alpha   90.00
_cell.angle_beta   90.00
_cell.angle_gamma   90.00
#
_symmetry.space_group_name_H-M   'P 1'
#
loop_
_entity.id
_entity.type
_entity.pdbx_description
1 polymer ?
#
loop_
_entity_poly.entity_id
_entity_poly.type
_entity_poly.pdbx_seq_one_letter_code
_entity_poly.pdbx_strand_id
1 'polypeptide(L)'
;MITEIVEACSREGLVDDRVAAKLWAETLVDRGYALSAIRAQLSERGFDDSTVEHALKTLRASEGDEQRARAMVATLRKTSSLRARNARASVSRRLARRGFDPELINRLLAHDE
;
A
#
# COMPACT_ATOMS: atom_id res chain seq x y z
N MET A 1 4.42 7.59 33.92
CA MET A 1 5.30 8.65 33.37
C MET A 1 5.23 8.76 31.84
N ILE A 2 5.72 7.81 31.02
CA ILE A 2 5.67 7.96 29.55
C ILE A 2 4.23 7.99 29.02
N THR A 3 3.37 7.08 29.47
CA THR A 3 1.97 7.01 29.05
C THR A 3 1.20 8.30 29.35
N GLU A 4 1.40 8.88 30.54
CA GLU A 4 0.75 10.13 30.97
C GLU A 4 1.17 11.32 30.10
N ILE A 5 2.44 11.36 29.65
CA ILE A 5 2.93 12.40 28.72
C ILE A 5 2.29 12.22 27.35
N VAL A 6 2.20 10.99 26.84
CA VAL A 6 1.55 10.70 25.54
C VAL A 6 0.07 11.07 25.58
N GLU A 7 -0.64 10.75 26.67
CA GLU A 7 -2.03 11.14 26.87
C GLU A 7 -2.21 12.66 26.96
N ALA A 8 -1.31 13.37 27.65
CA ALA A 8 -1.32 14.83 27.67
C ALA A 8 -1.10 15.41 26.26
N CYS A 9 -0.12 14.90 25.51
CA CYS A 9 0.12 15.30 24.12
C CYS A 9 -1.09 15.02 23.22
N SER A 10 -1.78 13.90 23.41
CA SER A 10 -2.98 13.56 22.64
C SER A 10 -4.13 14.52 22.94
N ARG A 11 -4.35 14.88 24.22
CA ARG A 11 -5.38 15.87 24.62
C ARG A 11 -5.09 17.26 24.05
N GLU A 12 -3.83 17.66 24.01
CA GLU A 12 -3.40 18.95 23.42
C GLU A 12 -3.34 18.91 21.89
N GLY A 13 -3.70 17.78 21.25
CA GLY A 13 -3.71 17.63 19.79
C GLY A 13 -2.32 17.53 19.15
N LEU A 14 -1.27 17.31 19.94
CA LEU A 14 0.11 17.14 19.47
C LEU A 14 0.36 15.74 18.90
N VAL A 15 -0.45 14.76 19.29
CA VAL A 15 -0.41 13.37 18.79
C VAL A 15 -1.81 12.94 18.37
N ASP A 16 -1.95 12.55 17.11
CA ASP A 16 -3.17 11.99 16.55
C ASP A 16 -2.82 10.78 15.67
N ASP A 17 -3.12 9.59 16.17
CA ASP A 17 -2.84 8.32 15.49
C ASP A 17 -3.62 8.18 14.18
N ARG A 18 -4.81 8.80 14.06
CA ARG A 18 -5.62 8.74 12.83
C ARG A 18 -4.99 9.58 11.75
N VAL A 19 -4.52 10.78 12.09
CA VAL A 19 -3.79 11.64 11.14
C VAL A 19 -2.49 10.97 10.73
N ALA A 20 -1.74 10.41 11.69
CA ALA A 20 -0.50 9.71 11.42
C ALA A 20 -0.69 8.49 10.51
N ALA A 21 -1.67 7.62 10.81
CA ALA A 21 -1.98 6.44 10.01
C ALA A 21 -2.43 6.81 8.60
N LYS A 22 -3.24 7.88 8.44
CA LYS A 22 -3.68 8.36 7.13
C LYS A 22 -2.50 8.82 6.27
N LEU A 23 -1.64 9.69 6.80
CA LEU A 23 -0.45 10.19 6.07
C LEU A 23 0.49 9.04 5.68
N TRP A 24 0.64 8.05 6.57
CA TRP A 24 1.45 6.88 6.28
C TRP A 24 0.84 6.03 5.18
N ALA A 25 -0.47 5.81 5.22
CA ALA A 25 -1.20 5.06 4.21
C ALA A 25 -1.10 5.73 2.83
N GLU A 26 -1.27 7.06 2.76
CA GLU A 26 -1.09 7.86 1.54
C GLU A 26 0.34 7.72 0.98
N THR A 27 1.36 7.82 1.83
CA THR A 27 2.76 7.62 1.42
C THR A 27 2.99 6.23 0.80
N LEU A 28 2.33 5.19 1.32
CA LEU A 28 2.43 3.84 0.78
C LEU A 28 1.67 3.68 -0.54
N VAL A 29 0.53 4.36 -0.68
CA VAL A 29 -0.22 4.43 -1.95
C VAL A 29 0.64 5.07 -3.03
N ASP A 30 1.27 6.22 -2.74
CA ASP A 30 2.14 6.93 -3.68
C ASP A 30 3.35 6.09 -4.10
N ARG A 31 3.86 5.27 -3.18
CA ARG A 31 4.92 4.31 -3.48
C ARG A 31 4.42 3.15 -4.34
N GLY A 32 3.11 2.91 -4.44
CA GLY A 32 2.48 1.84 -5.21
C GLY A 32 2.34 0.53 -4.44
N TYR A 33 1.88 0.58 -3.18
CA TYR A 33 1.50 -0.59 -2.39
C TYR A 33 0.00 -0.91 -2.53
N ALA A 34 -0.34 -2.18 -2.37
CA ALA A 34 -1.72 -2.65 -2.28
C ALA A 34 -2.31 -2.39 -0.88
N LEU A 35 -3.64 -2.33 -0.77
CA LEU A 35 -4.32 -2.11 0.51
C LEU A 35 -3.99 -3.17 1.57
N SER A 36 -3.77 -4.41 1.16
CA SER A 36 -3.35 -5.52 2.02
C SER A 36 -1.98 -5.26 2.66
N ALA A 37 -0.98 -4.81 1.89
CA ALA A 37 0.34 -4.45 2.42
C ALA A 37 0.28 -3.19 3.28
N ILE A 38 -0.56 -2.21 2.90
CA ILE A 38 -0.77 -1.00 3.70
C ILE A 38 -1.32 -1.38 5.08
N ARG A 39 -2.35 -2.25 5.13
CA ARG A 39 -2.89 -2.79 6.37
C ARG A 39 -1.79 -3.40 7.24
N ALA A 40 -1.02 -4.34 6.67
CA ALA A 40 0.04 -5.04 7.39
C ALA A 40 1.08 -4.06 7.97
N GLN A 41 1.51 -3.07 7.18
CA GLN A 41 2.50 -2.09 7.63
C GLN A 41 2.00 -1.10 8.69
N LEU A 42 0.70 -0.80 8.71
CA LEU A 42 0.10 0.01 9.76
C LEU A 42 -0.05 -0.80 11.05
N SER A 43 -0.50 -2.06 10.96
CA SER A 43 -0.59 -2.95 12.12
C SER A 43 0.79 -3.23 12.74
N GLU A 44 1.83 -3.46 11.93
CA GLU A 44 3.21 -3.65 12.40
C GLU A 44 3.76 -2.42 13.14
N ARG A 45 3.25 -1.21 12.82
CA ARG A 45 3.61 0.04 13.51
C ARG A 45 2.88 0.24 14.84
N GLY A 46 1.93 -0.62 15.17
CA GLY A 46 1.17 -0.54 16.41
C GLY A 46 -0.06 0.35 16.35
N PHE A 47 -0.52 0.77 15.16
CA PHE A 47 -1.83 1.40 15.03
C PHE A 47 -2.94 0.39 15.36
N ASP A 48 -3.93 0.83 16.13
CA ASP A 48 -5.09 0.00 16.46
C ASP A 48 -5.97 -0.31 15.23
N ASP A 49 -6.73 -1.40 15.29
CA ASP A 49 -7.55 -1.86 14.17
C ASP A 49 -8.57 -0.83 13.67
N SER A 50 -9.11 0.00 14.58
CA SER A 50 -10.10 1.03 14.21
C SER A 50 -9.45 2.17 13.42
N THR A 51 -8.24 2.57 13.82
CA THR A 51 -7.41 3.56 13.14
C THR A 51 -6.97 3.04 11.76
N VAL A 52 -6.53 1.78 11.69
CA VAL A 52 -6.16 1.13 10.42
C VAL A 52 -7.36 1.08 9.46
N GLU A 53 -8.53 0.62 9.93
CA GLU A 53 -9.71 0.54 9.07
C GLU A 53 -10.18 1.92 8.61
N HIS A 54 -10.08 2.95 9.45
CA HIS A 54 -10.39 4.33 9.06
C HIS A 54 -9.48 4.83 7.93
N ALA A 55 -8.16 4.60 8.04
CA ALA A 55 -7.21 4.95 7.00
C ALA A 55 -7.52 4.21 5.69
N LEU A 56 -7.76 2.90 5.76
CA LEU A 56 -8.07 2.06 4.59
C LEU A 56 -9.40 2.44 3.94
N LYS A 57 -10.43 2.81 4.70
CA LYS A 57 -11.72 3.26 4.15
C LYS A 57 -11.55 4.50 3.27
N THR A 58 -10.70 5.43 3.69
CA THR A 58 -10.37 6.64 2.91
C THR A 58 -9.69 6.26 1.59
N LEU A 59 -8.79 5.29 1.62
CA LEU A 59 -8.10 4.80 0.42
C LEU A 59 -8.99 3.96 -0.51
N ARG A 60 -9.98 3.22 0.01
CA ARG A 60 -10.94 2.49 -0.81
C ARG A 60 -11.85 3.41 -1.64
N ALA A 61 -12.05 4.64 -1.17
CA ALA A 61 -12.75 5.67 -1.92
C ALA A 61 -11.90 6.30 -3.04
N SER A 62 -10.59 6.05 -3.05
CA SER A 62 -9.67 6.50 -4.10
C SER A 62 -9.39 5.38 -5.12
N GLU A 63 -8.28 5.49 -5.86
CA GLU A 63 -7.87 4.54 -6.88
C GLU A 63 -7.82 3.10 -6.32
N GLY A 64 -8.33 2.12 -7.07
CA GLY A 64 -8.35 0.71 -6.63
C GLY A 64 -6.98 0.03 -6.76
N ASP A 65 -6.80 -1.10 -6.05
CA ASP A 65 -5.58 -1.93 -6.14
C ASP A 65 -5.29 -2.39 -7.58
N GLU A 66 -6.33 -2.74 -8.34
CA GLU A 66 -6.18 -3.12 -9.75
C GLU A 66 -5.59 -1.99 -10.60
N GLN A 67 -6.08 -0.77 -10.42
CA GLN A 67 -5.62 0.37 -11.19
C GLN A 67 -4.17 0.73 -10.83
N ARG A 68 -3.80 0.70 -9.54
CA ARG A 68 -2.40 0.84 -9.10
C ARG A 68 -1.49 -0.24 -9.70
N ALA A 69 -1.94 -1.50 -9.69
CA ALA A 69 -1.19 -2.60 -10.27
C ALA A 69 -0.96 -2.39 -11.77
N ARG A 70 -2.00 -1.98 -12.52
CA ARG A 70 -1.91 -1.63 -13.96
C ARG A 70 -0.91 -0.50 -14.22
N ALA A 71 -0.98 0.58 -13.43
CA ALA A 71 -0.06 1.71 -13.54
C ALA A 71 1.41 1.30 -13.28
N MET A 72 1.64 0.41 -12.31
CA MET A 72 2.97 -0.14 -12.04
C MET A 72 3.47 -1.00 -13.20
N VAL A 73 2.65 -1.91 -13.74
CA VAL A 73 3.00 -2.73 -14.91
C VAL A 73 3.37 -1.85 -16.11
N ALA A 74 2.56 -0.83 -16.40
CA ALA A 74 2.82 0.10 -17.50
C ALA A 74 4.14 0.87 -17.31
N THR A 75 4.41 1.36 -16.10
CA THR A 75 5.66 2.07 -15.78
C THR A 75 6.87 1.15 -15.95
N LEU A 76 6.80 -0.08 -15.43
CA LEU A 76 7.88 -1.06 -15.54
C LEU A 76 8.22 -1.33 -17.00
N ARG A 77 7.20 -1.50 -17.85
CA ARG A 77 7.40 -1.72 -19.29
C ARG A 77 8.07 -0.56 -20.01
N LYS A 78 7.77 0.68 -19.62
CA LYS A 78 8.40 1.86 -20.21
C LYS A 78 9.87 2.01 -19.81
N THR A 79 10.20 1.66 -18.57
CA THR A 79 11.57 1.85 -18.02
C THR A 79 12.49 0.66 -18.24
N SER A 80 11.95 -0.54 -18.41
CA SER A 80 12.77 -1.71 -18.68
C SER A 80 12.68 -2.08 -20.15
N SER A 81 13.85 -2.20 -20.77
CA SER A 81 14.06 -2.85 -22.07
C SER A 81 13.73 -4.34 -21.97
N LEU A 82 12.48 -4.69 -21.61
CA LEU A 82 11.98 -6.05 -21.37
C LEU A 82 11.88 -6.85 -22.68
N ARG A 83 12.99 -6.95 -23.40
CA ARG A 83 13.27 -7.97 -24.40
C ARG A 83 13.80 -9.21 -23.69
N ALA A 84 12.98 -9.94 -22.91
CA ALA A 84 13.34 -11.30 -22.51
C ALA A 84 12.20 -12.03 -21.79
N ARG A 85 12.16 -13.35 -21.99
CA ARG A 85 11.38 -14.39 -21.29
C ARG A 85 11.23 -14.23 -19.76
N ASN A 86 12.07 -13.44 -19.10
CA ASN A 86 12.09 -13.21 -17.64
C ASN A 86 11.29 -11.98 -17.17
N ALA A 87 10.72 -11.19 -18.09
CA ALA A 87 9.96 -9.99 -17.77
C ALA A 87 8.71 -10.25 -16.91
N ARG A 88 7.98 -11.32 -17.21
CA ARG A 88 6.78 -11.72 -16.47
C ARG A 88 7.10 -12.04 -15.00
N ALA A 89 8.16 -12.83 -14.77
CA ALA A 89 8.57 -13.24 -13.43
C ALA A 89 9.11 -12.06 -12.60
N SER A 90 9.80 -11.10 -13.20
CA SER A 90 10.26 -9.90 -12.50
C SER A 90 9.12 -8.98 -12.11
N VAL A 91 8.15 -8.77 -13.01
CA VAL A 91 6.94 -7.97 -12.74
C VAL A 91 6.08 -8.64 -11.66
N SER A 92 5.81 -9.94 -11.79
CA SER A 92 5.07 -10.73 -10.79
C SER A 92 5.71 -10.61 -9.39
N ARG A 93 7.03 -10.85 -9.27
CA ARG A 93 7.74 -10.69 -7.99
C ARG A 93 7.67 -9.28 -7.43
N ARG A 94 7.74 -8.26 -8.30
CA ARG A 94 7.64 -6.86 -7.86
C ARG A 94 6.25 -6.56 -7.31
N LEU A 95 5.19 -6.99 -7.99
CA LEU A 95 3.81 -6.82 -7.52
C LEU A 95 3.57 -7.58 -6.20
N ALA A 96 4.04 -8.83 -6.09
CA ALA A 96 3.90 -9.62 -4.87
C ALA A 96 4.55 -8.94 -3.65
N ARG A 97 5.75 -8.36 -3.80
CA ARG A 97 6.41 -7.59 -2.73
C ARG A 97 5.67 -6.31 -2.33
N ARG A 98 4.73 -5.85 -3.16
CA ARG A 98 3.85 -4.71 -2.87
C ARG A 98 2.50 -5.12 -2.31
N GLY A 99 2.29 -6.41 -2.09
CA GLY A 99 1.09 -6.98 -1.48
C GLY A 99 -0.08 -7.21 -2.44
N PHE A 100 0.11 -7.04 -3.75
CA PHE A 100 -0.97 -7.29 -4.69
C PHE A 100 -1.38 -8.76 -4.66
N ASP A 101 -2.69 -8.97 -4.77
CA ASP A 101 -3.30 -10.30 -4.75
C ASP A 101 -2.75 -11.20 -5.89
N PRO A 102 -2.43 -12.49 -5.62
CA PRO A 102 -1.90 -13.40 -6.64
C PRO A 102 -2.81 -13.61 -7.85
N GLU A 103 -4.13 -13.64 -7.67
CA GLU A 103 -5.09 -13.80 -8.77
C GLU A 103 -5.11 -12.55 -9.65
N LEU A 104 -5.09 -11.36 -9.03
CA LEU A 104 -4.95 -10.10 -9.75
C LEU A 104 -3.64 -10.05 -10.55
N ILE A 105 -2.52 -10.45 -9.96
CA ILE A 105 -1.22 -10.52 -10.65
C ILE A 105 -1.30 -11.46 -11.85
N ASN A 106 -1.86 -12.66 -11.68
CA ASN A 106 -1.98 -13.64 -12.75
C ASN A 106 -2.86 -13.14 -13.88
N ARG A 107 -4.00 -12.52 -13.56
CA ARG A 107 -4.93 -11.92 -14.54
C ARG A 107 -4.25 -10.81 -15.35
N LEU A 108 -3.59 -9.87 -14.68
CA LEU A 108 -2.90 -8.76 -15.34
C LEU A 108 -1.81 -9.24 -16.31
N LEU A 109 -1.09 -10.29 -15.92
CA LEU A 109 -0.05 -10.87 -16.77
C LEU A 109 -0.59 -11.84 -17.82
N ALA A 110 -1.79 -12.41 -17.67
CA ALA A 110 -2.39 -13.32 -18.65
C ALA A 110 -2.95 -12.58 -19.87
N HIS A 111 -3.47 -11.36 -19.70
CA HIS A 111 -3.93 -10.50 -20.80
C HIS A 111 -2.78 -9.83 -21.59
N ASP A 112 -1.55 -10.33 -21.44
CA ASP A 112 -0.32 -9.78 -22.02
C ASP A 112 0.31 -10.70 -23.09
N GLU A 113 -0.41 -11.73 -23.54
CA GLU A 113 -0.10 -12.55 -24.74
C GLU A 113 -0.99 -12.12 -25.92
#